data_AF-A0A828REC6-F1
#
_entry.id   AF-A0A828REC6-F1
#
_cell.length_a   1.000
_cell.length_b   1.000
_cell.length_c   1.000
_cell.angle_alpha   90.00
_cell.angle_beta   90.00
_cell.angle_gamma   90.00
#
_symmetry.space_group_name_H-M   'P 1'
#
loop_
_entity.id
_entity.type
_entity.pdbx_description
1 polymer ?
#
loop_
_entity_poly.entity_id
_entity_poly.type
_entity_poly.pdbx_seq_one_letter_code
_entity_poly.pdbx_strand_id
1 'polypeptide(L)'
;MNIENHRTLDTILSRRSRYLRNYFLRYDRSARLAVQTVTVDLYTPYRHLIHELFPHAVIIADHFHVVAQAYRALNQIRIKAMNRAGKGTHQWRALKHFWKLILTPAGLLKYDNYWSRRNFGYAQLTDVEVVHRLLSFDDDLSQAYRYYQDLILAVSHRDQGELNQLLS
;
A
#
# COMPACT_ATOMS: atom_id res chain seq x y z
N MET A 1 -14.41 -1.01 16.40
CA MET A 1 -15.37 -0.28 15.55
C MET A 1 -16.72 -0.90 15.82
N ASN A 2 -17.75 -0.11 16.15
CA ASN A 2 -19.10 -0.66 16.14
C ASN A 2 -19.48 -0.89 14.67
N ILE A 3 -19.77 -2.15 14.32
CA ILE A 3 -19.97 -2.58 12.93
C ILE A 3 -21.28 -2.01 12.36
N GLU A 4 -22.29 -1.76 13.20
CA GLU A 4 -23.60 -1.25 12.78
C GLU A 4 -23.60 0.24 12.42
N ASN A 5 -22.71 1.03 13.04
CA ASN A 5 -22.67 2.49 12.84
C ASN A 5 -21.30 3.03 12.46
N HIS A 6 -20.34 2.14 12.14
CA HIS A 6 -18.97 2.46 11.75
C HIS A 6 -18.22 3.40 12.72
N ARG A 7 -18.64 3.47 14.00
CA ARG A 7 -18.01 4.35 14.98
C ARG A 7 -16.76 3.72 15.58
N THR A 8 -15.68 4.51 15.62
CA THR A 8 -14.51 4.21 16.45
C THR A 8 -14.94 4.24 17.92
N LEU A 9 -14.71 3.15 18.63
CA LEU A 9 -15.12 3.01 20.03
C LEU A 9 -14.09 3.62 20.98
N ASP A 10 -12.81 3.42 20.68
CA ASP A 10 -11.71 3.97 21.47
C ASP A 10 -10.44 4.09 20.61
N THR A 11 -9.53 4.98 21.01
CA THR A 11 -8.21 5.19 20.41
C THR A 11 -7.13 5.02 21.47
N ILE A 12 -6.27 4.01 21.31
CA ILE A 12 -5.22 3.69 22.28
C ILE A 12 -4.04 4.65 22.10
N LEU A 13 -3.58 5.26 23.19
CA LEU A 13 -2.53 6.29 23.20
C LEU A 13 -1.11 5.78 22.93
N SER A 14 -0.88 4.46 23.03
CA SER A 14 0.44 3.88 22.80
C SER A 14 0.38 2.47 22.24
N ARG A 15 1.26 2.20 21.27
CA ARG A 15 1.43 0.91 20.60
C ARG A 15 2.44 -0.02 21.26
N ARG A 16 3.04 0.37 22.40
CA ARG A 16 4.03 -0.44 23.13
C ARG A 16 3.34 -1.65 23.76
N SER A 17 3.93 -2.84 23.63
CA SER A 17 3.31 -4.10 24.07
C SER A 17 2.86 -4.09 25.53
N ARG A 18 3.67 -3.54 26.45
CA ARG A 18 3.31 -3.41 27.88
C ARG A 18 2.08 -2.54 28.09
N TYR A 19 1.94 -1.45 27.33
CA TYR A 19 0.80 -0.54 27.44
C TYR A 19 -0.48 -1.20 26.92
N LEU A 20 -0.39 -1.83 25.74
CA LEU A 20 -1.51 -2.56 25.14
C LEU A 20 -1.99 -3.70 26.05
N ARG A 21 -1.05 -4.48 26.62
CA ARG A 21 -1.35 -5.54 27.58
C ARG A 21 -2.15 -4.99 28.76
N ASN A 22 -1.65 -3.96 29.43
CA ASN A 22 -2.30 -3.36 30.59
C ASN A 22 -3.66 -2.74 30.25
N TYR A 23 -3.79 -2.15 29.07
CA TYR A 23 -5.04 -1.56 28.61
C TYR A 23 -6.12 -2.66 28.42
N PHE A 24 -5.80 -3.74 27.70
CA PHE A 24 -6.78 -4.80 27.45
C PHE A 24 -7.07 -5.69 28.65
N LEU A 25 -6.13 -5.84 29.59
CA LEU A 25 -6.35 -6.57 30.84
C LEU A 25 -7.36 -5.90 31.78
N ARG A 26 -7.80 -4.67 31.50
CA ARG A 26 -8.90 -4.01 32.23
C ARG A 26 -10.27 -4.60 31.90
N TYR A 27 -10.41 -5.27 30.75
CA TYR A 27 -11.64 -5.93 30.38
C TYR A 27 -11.72 -7.32 30.99
N ASP A 28 -12.93 -7.71 31.37
CA ASP A 28 -13.22 -9.02 31.92
C ASP A 28 -12.73 -10.15 31.02
N ARG A 29 -12.31 -11.24 31.64
CA ARG A 29 -11.81 -12.41 30.92
C ARG A 29 -12.85 -12.94 29.92
N SER A 30 -14.13 -12.98 30.29
CA SER A 30 -15.23 -13.39 29.42
C SER A 30 -15.32 -12.54 28.15
N ALA A 31 -15.21 -11.21 28.30
CA ALA A 31 -15.22 -10.27 27.17
C ALA A 31 -14.02 -10.50 26.24
N ARG A 32 -12.83 -10.76 26.79
CA ARG A 32 -11.63 -11.06 26.00
C ARG A 32 -11.72 -12.41 25.26
N LEU A 33 -12.33 -13.41 25.88
CA LEU A 33 -12.57 -14.72 25.23
C LEU A 33 -13.62 -14.63 24.11
N ALA A 34 -14.54 -13.67 24.19
CA ALA A 34 -15.57 -13.44 23.18
C ALA A 34 -15.06 -12.72 21.92
N VAL A 35 -13.80 -12.25 21.88
CA VAL A 35 -13.22 -11.61 20.70
C VAL A 35 -13.02 -12.64 19.59
N GLN A 36 -13.64 -12.40 18.43
CA GLN A 36 -13.62 -13.32 17.30
C GLN A 36 -12.48 -13.06 16.31
N THR A 37 -12.16 -11.79 16.05
CA THR A 37 -11.19 -11.40 15.02
C THR A 37 -10.34 -10.23 15.48
N VAL A 38 -9.05 -10.26 15.16
CA VAL A 38 -8.11 -9.18 15.39
C VAL A 38 -7.34 -8.89 14.11
N THR A 39 -7.55 -7.71 13.53
CA THR A 39 -6.80 -7.27 12.34
C THR A 39 -5.58 -6.47 12.78
N VAL A 40 -4.39 -6.88 12.37
CA VAL A 40 -3.12 -6.22 12.72
C VAL A 40 -2.11 -6.23 11.58
N ASP A 41 -1.22 -5.25 11.62
CA ASP A 41 -0.03 -5.19 10.77
C ASP A 41 0.89 -6.42 10.96
N LEU A 42 1.76 -6.69 9.99
CA LEU A 42 2.66 -7.87 9.94
C LEU A 42 3.74 -7.89 11.03
N TYR A 43 3.71 -6.96 12.00
CA TYR A 43 4.67 -6.87 13.07
C TYR A 43 4.56 -8.03 14.07
N THR A 44 5.53 -8.94 14.02
CA THR A 44 5.58 -10.21 14.78
C THR A 44 5.30 -10.08 16.28
N PRO A 45 5.79 -9.06 17.01
CA PRO A 45 5.52 -8.92 18.44
C PRO A 45 4.05 -8.76 18.82
N TYR A 46 3.18 -8.34 17.90
CA TYR A 46 1.74 -8.30 18.16
C TYR A 46 1.12 -9.68 18.20
N ARG A 47 1.60 -10.66 17.40
CA ARG A 47 1.03 -12.01 17.38
C ARG A 47 1.05 -12.65 18.77
N HIS A 48 2.20 -12.62 19.44
CA HIS A 48 2.33 -13.22 20.77
C HIS A 48 1.40 -12.54 21.80
N LEU A 49 1.35 -11.20 21.78
CA LEU A 49 0.49 -10.43 22.67
C LEU A 49 -1.00 -10.70 22.42
N ILE A 50 -1.42 -10.82 21.16
CA ILE A 50 -2.82 -11.10 20.79
C ILE A 50 -3.23 -12.50 21.25
N HIS A 51 -2.37 -13.51 21.05
CA HIS A 51 -2.66 -14.86 21.52
C HIS A 51 -2.81 -14.92 23.05
N GLU A 52 -2.03 -14.14 23.79
CA GLU A 52 -2.17 -14.05 25.25
C GLU A 52 -3.49 -13.37 25.67
N LEU A 53 -3.85 -12.28 25.00
CA LEU A 53 -5.00 -11.46 25.38
C LEU A 53 -6.33 -12.03 24.88
N PHE A 54 -6.35 -12.59 23.67
CA PHE A 54 -7.52 -13.01 22.89
C PHE A 54 -7.28 -14.39 22.27
N PRO A 55 -7.24 -15.46 23.07
CA PRO A 55 -6.80 -16.78 22.63
C PRO A 55 -7.71 -17.42 21.57
N HIS A 56 -8.97 -17.00 21.47
CA HIS A 56 -9.94 -17.52 20.49
C HIS A 56 -10.07 -16.64 19.23
N ALA A 57 -9.34 -15.53 19.16
CA ALA A 57 -9.46 -14.61 18.03
C ALA A 57 -8.63 -15.09 16.84
N VAL A 58 -9.22 -15.00 15.64
CA VAL A 58 -8.50 -15.17 14.37
C VAL A 58 -7.70 -13.91 14.07
N ILE A 59 -6.40 -14.05 13.87
CA ILE A 59 -5.51 -12.93 13.49
C ILE A 59 -5.58 -12.73 11.98
N ILE A 60 -6.00 -11.54 11.57
CA ILE A 60 -6.09 -11.13 10.16
C ILE A 60 -4.94 -10.14 9.89
N ALA A 61 -4.18 -10.39 8.83
CA ALA A 61 -3.13 -9.46 8.40
C ALA A 61 -3.74 -8.20 7.75
N ASP A 62 -3.24 -7.03 8.13
CA ASP A 62 -3.62 -5.75 7.52
C ASP A 62 -2.90 -5.53 6.18
N HIS A 63 -3.56 -5.92 5.08
CA HIS A 63 -3.04 -5.73 3.72
C HIS A 63 -2.91 -4.25 3.32
N PHE A 64 -3.70 -3.34 3.94
CA PHE A 64 -3.58 -1.92 3.62
C PHE A 64 -2.22 -1.37 4.02
N HIS A 65 -1.66 -1.86 5.13
CA HIS A 65 -0.34 -1.41 5.57
C HIS A 65 0.75 -1.79 4.56
N VAL A 66 0.70 -3.01 4.04
CA VAL A 66 1.64 -3.53 3.03
C VAL A 66 1.54 -2.72 1.73
N VAL A 67 0.32 -2.52 1.21
CA VAL A 67 0.10 -1.71 0.01
C VAL A 67 0.55 -0.26 0.21
N ALA A 68 0.28 0.33 1.38
CA ALA A 68 0.73 1.68 1.71
C ALA A 68 2.26 1.81 1.79
N GLN A 69 2.95 0.80 2.32
CA GLN A 69 4.41 0.76 2.33
C GLN A 69 4.97 0.67 0.90
N ALA A 70 4.43 -0.22 0.07
CA ALA A 70 4.84 -0.36 -1.33
C ALA A 70 4.58 0.93 -2.14
N TYR A 71 3.42 1.57 -1.95
CA TYR A 71 3.11 2.87 -2.55
C TYR A 71 4.17 3.93 -2.21
N ARG A 72 4.56 4.02 -0.92
CA ARG A 72 5.58 4.96 -0.45
C ARG A 72 6.94 4.64 -1.06
N ALA A 73 7.31 3.36 -1.13
CA ALA A 73 8.56 2.91 -1.74
C ALA A 73 8.62 3.27 -3.24
N LEU A 74 7.56 2.97 -4.00
CA LEU A 74 7.46 3.34 -5.41
C LEU A 74 7.58 4.86 -5.60
N ASN A 75 6.87 5.66 -4.80
CA ASN A 75 6.96 7.11 -4.91
C ASN A 75 8.38 7.63 -4.56
N GLN A 76 9.07 7.03 -3.58
CA GLN A 76 10.46 7.37 -3.28
C GLN A 76 11.40 7.04 -4.45
N ILE A 77 11.23 5.87 -5.08
CA ILE A 77 12.02 5.48 -6.25
C ILE A 77 11.75 6.42 -7.43
N ARG A 78 10.49 6.78 -7.68
CA ARG A 78 10.13 7.82 -8.66
C ARG A 78 10.82 9.16 -8.39
N ILE A 79 10.89 9.60 -7.13
CA ILE A 79 11.61 10.83 -6.75
C ILE A 79 13.12 10.70 -7.03
N LYS A 80 13.71 9.54 -6.74
CA LYS A 80 15.12 9.26 -7.06
C LYS A 80 15.38 9.28 -8.56
N ALA A 81 14.56 8.58 -9.36
CA ALA A 81 14.62 8.59 -10.82
C ALA A 81 14.49 10.01 -11.38
N MET A 82 13.51 10.77 -10.87
CA MET A 82 13.30 12.18 -11.21
C MET A 82 14.54 13.02 -10.92
N ASN A 83 15.15 12.88 -9.73
CA ASN A 83 16.34 13.64 -9.37
C ASN A 83 17.59 13.22 -10.17
N ARG A 84 17.76 11.92 -10.46
CA ARG A 84 18.83 11.40 -11.33
C ARG A 84 18.76 11.98 -12.74
N ALA A 85 17.56 12.14 -13.28
CA ALA A 85 17.34 12.76 -14.58
C ALA A 85 17.75 14.25 -14.66
N GLY A 86 18.08 14.89 -13.54
CA GLY A 86 18.52 16.29 -13.47
C GLY A 86 17.37 17.29 -13.46
N LYS A 87 17.43 18.27 -12.56
CA LYS A 87 16.37 19.28 -12.41
C LYS A 87 16.18 20.08 -13.70
N GLY A 88 14.94 20.19 -14.17
CA GLY A 88 14.57 20.99 -15.34
C GLY A 88 14.65 20.25 -16.68
N THR A 89 15.21 19.05 -16.72
CA THR A 89 15.20 18.22 -17.93
C THR A 89 13.79 17.83 -18.33
N HIS A 90 13.64 17.34 -19.57
CA HIS A 90 12.37 16.81 -20.07
C HIS A 90 11.86 15.65 -19.20
N GLN A 91 12.72 14.67 -18.91
CA GLN A 91 12.42 13.52 -18.07
C GLN A 91 11.99 13.94 -16.65
N TRP A 92 12.72 14.87 -16.03
CA TRP A 92 12.35 15.41 -14.71
C TRP A 92 10.95 16.03 -14.72
N ARG A 93 10.62 16.85 -15.73
CA ARG A 93 9.31 17.49 -15.86
C ARG A 93 8.20 16.48 -16.09
N ALA A 94 8.44 15.45 -16.91
CA ALA A 94 7.48 14.40 -17.20
C ALA A 94 7.19 13.53 -15.95
N LEU A 95 8.24 13.05 -15.26
CA LEU A 95 8.13 12.28 -14.01
C LEU A 95 7.46 13.07 -12.87
N LYS A 96 7.67 14.40 -12.84
CA LYS A 96 7.00 15.28 -11.89
C LYS A 96 5.54 15.50 -12.25
N HIS A 97 5.21 15.71 -13.51
CA HIS A 97 3.86 16.07 -13.94
C HIS A 97 2.90 14.88 -13.84
N PHE A 98 3.33 13.70 -14.30
CA PHE A 98 2.51 12.49 -14.39
C PHE A 98 2.66 11.53 -13.21
N TRP A 99 3.16 12.02 -12.06
CA TRP A 99 3.41 11.18 -10.88
C TRP A 99 2.19 10.37 -10.44
N LYS A 100 0.98 10.92 -10.59
CA LYS A 100 -0.27 10.23 -10.24
C LYS A 100 -0.48 8.98 -11.10
N LEU A 101 -0.21 9.05 -12.41
CA LEU A 101 -0.41 7.92 -13.33
C LEU A 101 0.50 6.75 -12.98
N ILE A 102 1.73 7.01 -12.53
CA ILE A 102 2.67 5.98 -12.06
C ILE A 102 2.12 5.24 -10.83
N LEU A 103 1.36 5.92 -9.96
CA LEU A 103 0.86 5.34 -8.72
C LEU A 103 -0.57 4.79 -8.84
N THR A 104 -1.24 5.05 -9.95
CA THR A 104 -2.57 4.51 -10.26
C THR A 104 -2.48 2.99 -10.50
N PRO A 105 -3.39 2.18 -9.93
CA PRO A 105 -3.53 0.77 -10.28
C PRO A 105 -3.69 0.57 -11.79
N ALA A 106 -3.00 -0.40 -12.37
CA ALA A 106 -2.94 -0.60 -13.81
C ALA A 106 -4.33 -0.81 -14.43
N GLY A 107 -5.23 -1.55 -13.76
CA GLY A 107 -6.61 -1.75 -14.21
C GLY A 107 -7.49 -0.50 -14.23
N LEU A 108 -7.03 0.62 -13.65
CA LEU A 108 -7.72 1.91 -13.70
C LEU A 108 -7.10 2.88 -14.71
N LEU A 109 -5.97 2.52 -15.33
CA LEU A 109 -5.39 3.30 -16.41
C LEU A 109 -6.24 3.13 -17.67
N LYS A 110 -6.52 4.26 -18.34
CA LYS A 110 -7.33 4.28 -19.54
C LYS A 110 -6.48 4.04 -20.77
N TYR A 111 -6.98 3.17 -21.66
CA TYR A 111 -6.36 2.82 -22.94
C TYR A 111 -7.03 3.53 -24.13
N ASP A 112 -8.12 4.25 -23.89
CA ASP A 112 -8.98 4.90 -24.90
C ASP A 112 -9.00 6.43 -24.75
N ASN A 113 -8.28 6.98 -23.77
CA ASN A 113 -8.30 8.40 -23.44
C ASN A 113 -7.14 9.17 -24.10
N TYR A 114 -7.28 9.45 -25.38
CA TYR A 114 -6.28 10.22 -26.11
C TYR A 114 -6.31 11.70 -25.69
N TRP A 115 -5.18 12.17 -25.14
CA TRP A 115 -4.98 13.58 -24.82
C TRP A 115 -3.66 14.07 -25.40
N SER A 116 -3.64 15.32 -25.86
CA SER A 116 -2.40 15.97 -26.25
C SER A 116 -1.51 16.21 -25.02
N ARG A 117 -0.34 15.57 -24.97
CA ARG A 117 0.59 15.67 -23.84
C ARG A 117 1.76 16.59 -24.19
N ARG A 118 1.77 17.81 -23.66
CA ARG A 118 2.88 18.78 -23.86
C ARG A 118 4.25 18.18 -23.54
N ASN A 119 4.34 17.42 -22.45
CA ASN A 119 5.57 16.74 -22.04
C ASN A 119 6.04 15.68 -23.03
N PHE A 120 5.26 15.31 -24.06
CA PHE A 120 5.66 14.38 -25.11
C PHE A 120 5.44 15.01 -26.50
N GLY A 121 5.76 16.30 -26.65
CA GLY A 121 5.69 16.98 -27.94
C GLY A 121 4.27 17.10 -28.49
N TYR A 122 3.26 17.20 -27.61
CA TYR A 122 1.84 17.28 -27.96
C TYR A 122 1.27 16.03 -28.65
N ALA A 123 2.00 14.90 -28.60
CA ALA A 123 1.49 13.60 -29.04
C ALA A 123 0.17 13.26 -28.33
N GLN A 124 -0.75 12.65 -29.08
CA GLN A 124 -1.99 12.09 -28.56
C GLN A 124 -1.68 10.76 -27.88
N LEU A 125 -1.69 10.75 -26.55
CA LEU A 125 -1.30 9.59 -25.76
C LEU A 125 -2.34 9.27 -24.69
N THR A 126 -2.63 7.98 -24.58
CA THR A 126 -3.39 7.35 -23.50
C THR A 126 -2.62 7.40 -22.18
N ASP A 127 -3.30 7.16 -21.06
CA ASP A 127 -2.62 7.06 -19.76
C ASP A 127 -1.62 5.89 -19.74
N VAL A 128 -1.97 4.77 -20.37
CA VAL A 128 -1.10 3.58 -20.47
C VAL A 128 0.18 3.91 -21.23
N GLU A 129 0.09 4.55 -22.41
CA GLU A 129 1.28 4.94 -23.19
C GLU A 129 2.15 5.96 -22.46
N VAL A 130 1.54 6.89 -21.72
CA VAL A 130 2.27 7.84 -20.87
C VAL A 130 3.07 7.07 -19.81
N VAL A 131 2.46 6.12 -19.11
CA VAL A 131 3.15 5.31 -18.10
C VAL A 131 4.30 4.54 -18.73
N HIS A 132 4.09 3.82 -19.84
CA HIS A 132 5.17 3.08 -20.51
C HIS A 132 6.37 3.96 -20.86
N ARG A 133 6.13 5.17 -21.37
CA ARG A 133 7.21 6.12 -21.68
C ARG A 133 7.94 6.58 -20.42
N LEU A 134 7.22 6.84 -19.31
CA LEU A 134 7.85 7.23 -18.05
C LEU A 134 8.71 6.11 -17.46
N LEU A 135 8.26 4.86 -17.53
CA LEU A 135 9.00 3.69 -17.03
C LEU A 135 10.28 3.43 -17.86
N SER A 136 10.31 3.84 -19.13
CA SER A 136 11.53 3.74 -19.97
C SER A 136 12.66 4.69 -19.56
N PHE A 137 12.41 5.65 -18.66
CA PHE A 137 13.44 6.59 -18.21
C PHE A 137 14.38 6.01 -17.17
N ASP A 138 13.97 4.97 -16.44
CA ASP A 138 14.69 4.47 -15.27
C ASP A 138 14.27 3.03 -14.96
N ASP A 139 15.23 2.10 -15.00
CA ASP A 139 14.96 0.67 -14.81
C ASP A 139 14.49 0.34 -13.38
N ASP A 140 15.01 1.03 -12.36
CA ASP A 140 14.58 0.84 -10.97
C ASP A 140 13.12 1.24 -10.80
N LEU A 141 12.71 2.35 -11.44
CA LEU A 141 11.32 2.79 -11.45
C LEU A 141 10.42 1.77 -12.17
N SER A 142 10.87 1.23 -13.30
CA SER A 142 10.15 0.20 -14.04
C SER A 142 9.94 -1.06 -13.20
N GLN A 143 10.99 -1.52 -12.51
CA GLN A 143 10.92 -2.69 -11.64
C GLN A 143 10.03 -2.45 -10.42
N ALA A 144 10.16 -1.30 -9.76
CA ALA A 144 9.34 -0.94 -8.62
C ALA A 144 7.86 -0.80 -8.99
N TYR A 145 7.57 -0.26 -10.18
CA TYR A 145 6.21 -0.16 -10.68
C TYR A 145 5.59 -1.55 -10.85
N ARG A 146 6.29 -2.47 -11.53
CA ARG A 146 5.81 -3.86 -11.71
C ARG A 146 5.47 -4.52 -10.38
N TYR A 147 6.41 -4.52 -9.43
CA TYR A 147 6.20 -5.07 -8.09
C TYR A 147 4.95 -4.50 -7.39
N TYR A 148 4.77 -3.17 -7.44
CA TYR A 148 3.61 -2.52 -6.82
C TYR A 148 2.28 -2.90 -7.49
N GLN A 149 2.26 -3.02 -8.81
CA GLN A 149 1.06 -3.44 -9.55
C GLN A 149 0.71 -4.90 -9.25
N ASP A 150 1.71 -5.79 -9.25
CA ASP A 150 1.54 -7.22 -8.92
C ASP A 150 1.01 -7.38 -7.48
N LEU A 151 1.57 -6.61 -6.54
CA LEU A 151 1.10 -6.59 -5.16
C LEU A 151 -0.36 -6.14 -5.03
N ILE A 152 -0.76 -5.06 -5.71
CA ILE A 152 -2.16 -4.60 -5.68
C ILE A 152 -3.08 -5.65 -6.29
N LEU A 153 -2.66 -6.27 -7.39
CA LEU A 153 -3.41 -7.31 -8.05
C LEU A 153 -3.65 -8.49 -7.10
N ALA A 154 -2.58 -9.03 -6.50
CA ALA A 154 -2.65 -10.14 -5.54
C ALA A 154 -3.56 -9.82 -4.34
N VAL A 155 -3.44 -8.61 -3.77
CA VAL A 155 -4.30 -8.15 -2.66
C VAL A 155 -5.77 -8.06 -3.11
N SER A 156 -6.04 -7.55 -4.31
CA SER A 156 -7.39 -7.39 -4.84
C SER A 156 -8.08 -8.72 -5.14
N HIS A 157 -7.33 -9.73 -5.59
CA HIS A 157 -7.82 -11.08 -5.85
C HIS A 157 -7.89 -11.98 -4.60
N ARG A 158 -7.44 -11.47 -3.44
CA ARG A 158 -7.31 -12.24 -2.18
C ARG A 158 -6.47 -13.52 -2.35
N ASP A 159 -5.51 -13.51 -3.28
CA ASP A 159 -4.69 -14.68 -3.57
C ASP A 159 -3.52 -14.77 -2.57
N GLN A 160 -3.67 -15.68 -1.59
CA GLN A 160 -2.65 -15.92 -0.56
C GLN A 160 -1.34 -16.50 -1.13
N GLY A 161 -1.37 -17.18 -2.27
CA GLY A 161 -0.18 -17.80 -2.87
C GLY A 161 0.77 -16.77 -3.48
N GLU A 162 0.21 -15.82 -4.23
CA GLU A 162 0.96 -14.74 -4.89
C GLU A 162 1.50 -13.71 -3.88
N LEU A 163 0.72 -13.41 -2.84
CA LEU A 163 1.15 -12.58 -1.71
C LEU A 163 2.36 -13.16 -0.96
N ASN A 164 2.43 -14.48 -0.81
CA ASN A 164 3.56 -15.13 -0.12
C ASN A 164 4.85 -15.14 -0.95
N GLN A 165 4.78 -15.18 -2.29
CA GLN A 165 5.96 -15.08 -3.17
C GLN A 165 6.48 -13.66 -3.29
N LEU A 166 5.61 -12.64 -3.21
CA LEU A 166 6.01 -11.24 -3.29
C LEU A 166 6.59 -10.70 -1.96
N LEU A 167 6.28 -11.33 -0.83
CA LEU A 167 6.70 -10.89 0.51
C LEU A 167 7.82 -11.75 1.13
N SER A 168 8.29 -12.79 0.43
CA SER A 168 9.43 -13.63 0.80
C SER A 168 10.76 -13.04 0.33
#